data_AF-A0A183HP14-F1
#
_entry.id   AF-A0A183HP14-F1
#
_cell.length_a   1.000
_cell.length_b   1.000
_cell.length_c   1.000
_cell.angle_alpha   90.00
_cell.angle_beta   90.00
_cell.angle_gamma   90.00
#
_symmetry.space_group_name_H-M   'P 1'
#
loop_
_entity.id
_entity.type
_entity.pdbx_description
1 polymer ?
#
loop_
_entity_poly.entity_id
_entity_poly.type
_entity_poly.pdbx_seq_one_letter_code
_entity_poly.pdbx_strand_id
1 'polypeptide(L)'
;MKFNQLRRLRASQKNLPIWEKRNEILETLQNVKVLLIAGDTGCGKSTQVPQYLLDAGYDRIACTQPRRIAAIALARRVAYETLNEYGSKIAYQIRFEKTRTSRTRLLFVTEGLLLRQLQSDPELNRYNVIILDEIHERNLSGDFLLGLLRDLVRRRDDLKLILMSATINLELFQNYFEDTPVIKVFFEEFKMSLKILYLY
;
A
#
# COMPACT_ATOMS: atom_id res chain seq x y z
N MET A 1 12.66 19.48 21.30
CA MET A 1 13.06 18.09 20.98
C MET A 1 12.23 17.48 19.84
N LYS A 2 10.88 17.45 19.90
CA LYS A 2 10.00 16.91 18.83
C LYS A 2 10.20 17.53 17.44
N PHE A 3 10.44 18.84 17.33
CA PHE A 3 10.59 19.53 16.03
C PHE A 3 11.83 19.04 15.22
N ASN A 4 12.97 18.87 15.88
CA ASN A 4 14.19 18.36 15.22
C ASN A 4 14.03 16.89 14.80
N GLN A 5 13.31 16.10 15.60
CA GLN A 5 12.98 14.72 15.26
C GLN A 5 12.07 14.64 14.03
N LEU A 6 11.06 15.51 13.93
CA LEU A 6 10.20 15.64 12.75
C LEU A 6 10.94 16.07 11.50
N ARG A 7 11.87 17.04 11.62
CA ARG A 7 12.73 17.43 10.49
C ARG A 7 13.58 16.26 9.99
N ARG A 8 14.18 15.49 10.91
CA ARG A 8 14.95 14.29 10.55
C ARG A 8 14.09 13.22 9.89
N LEU A 9 12.87 12.98 10.39
CA LEU A 9 11.94 12.04 9.77
C LEU A 9 11.57 12.46 8.35
N ARG A 10 11.17 13.71 8.15
CA ARG A 10 10.85 14.24 6.80
C ARG A 10 12.04 14.16 5.85
N ALA A 11 13.25 14.45 6.34
CA ALA A 11 14.46 14.27 5.55
C ALA A 11 14.69 12.80 5.19
N SER A 12 14.53 11.87 6.14
CA SER A 12 14.68 10.43 5.89
C SER A 12 13.64 9.89 4.90
N GLN A 13 12.40 10.39 4.94
CA GLN A 13 11.35 9.99 4.00
C GLN A 13 11.67 10.43 2.57
N LYS A 14 12.21 11.65 2.41
CA LYS A 14 12.66 12.15 1.10
C LYS A 14 13.81 11.36 0.50
N ASN A 15 14.59 10.68 1.33
CA ASN A 15 15.71 9.83 0.89
C ASN A 15 15.25 8.40 0.54
N LEU A 16 13.99 8.04 0.76
CA LEU A 16 13.48 6.73 0.35
C LEU A 16 13.27 6.71 -1.18
N PRO A 17 13.67 5.65 -1.89
CA PRO A 17 13.50 5.55 -3.34
C PRO A 17 12.06 5.78 -3.84
N ILE A 18 11.06 5.38 -3.06
CA ILE A 18 9.63 5.59 -3.38
C ILE A 18 9.24 7.08 -3.41
N TRP A 19 10.04 7.98 -2.84
CA TRP A 19 9.76 9.42 -2.81
C TRP A 19 9.69 10.02 -4.20
N GLU A 20 10.63 9.68 -5.09
CA GLU A 20 10.65 10.17 -6.48
C GLU A 20 9.40 9.75 -7.26
N LYS A 21 8.75 8.66 -6.83
CA LYS A 21 7.58 8.07 -7.47
C LYS A 21 6.25 8.59 -6.97
N ARG A 22 6.25 9.49 -5.97
CA ARG A 22 5.01 10.01 -5.35
C ARG A 22 4.02 10.57 -6.36
N ASN A 23 4.46 11.49 -7.22
CA ASN A 23 3.57 12.14 -8.19
C ASN A 23 3.10 11.14 -9.26
N GLU A 24 4.01 10.32 -9.78
CA GLU A 24 3.70 9.26 -10.77
C GLU A 24 2.61 8.30 -10.24
N ILE A 25 2.70 7.88 -8.97
CA ILE A 25 1.70 7.02 -8.33
C ILE A 25 0.34 7.72 -8.29
N LEU A 26 0.28 8.97 -7.82
CA LEU A 26 -0.97 9.70 -7.64
C LEU A 26 -1.64 10.04 -8.98
N GLU A 27 -0.86 10.45 -9.97
CA GLU A 27 -1.33 10.76 -11.34
C GLU A 27 -1.83 9.50 -12.04
N THR A 28 -1.10 8.39 -11.93
CA THR A 28 -1.54 7.12 -12.52
C THR A 28 -2.87 6.68 -11.92
N LEU A 29 -3.01 6.74 -10.59
CA LEU A 29 -4.24 6.38 -9.90
C LEU A 29 -5.45 7.23 -10.30
N GLN A 30 -5.29 8.42 -10.89
CA GLN A 30 -6.45 9.17 -11.40
C GLN A 30 -7.14 8.45 -12.56
N ASN A 31 -6.37 7.74 -13.38
CA ASN A 31 -6.83 7.18 -14.65
C ASN A 31 -7.07 5.68 -14.61
N VAL A 32 -6.59 4.98 -13.57
CA VAL A 32 -6.70 3.53 -13.45
C VAL A 32 -7.38 3.08 -12.17
N LYS A 33 -7.99 1.89 -12.23
CA LYS A 33 -8.57 1.20 -11.07
C LYS A 33 -7.58 0.26 -10.39
N VAL A 34 -6.60 -0.26 -11.12
CA VAL A 34 -5.56 -1.15 -10.59
C VAL A 34 -4.19 -0.54 -10.85
N LEU A 35 -3.28 -0.61 -9.88
CA LEU A 35 -1.90 -0.17 -10.01
C LEU A 35 -0.96 -1.16 -9.33
N LEU A 36 0.07 -1.62 -10.04
CA LEU A 36 1.13 -2.43 -9.47
C LEU A 36 2.35 -1.55 -9.14
N ILE A 37 2.84 -1.65 -7.91
CA ILE A 37 4.05 -0.96 -7.44
C ILE A 37 5.07 -2.03 -7.02
N ALA A 38 6.19 -2.05 -7.72
CA ALA A 38 7.24 -3.02 -7.52
C ALA A 38 8.51 -2.33 -7.05
N GLY A 39 9.19 -2.91 -6.08
CA GLY A 39 10.52 -2.44 -5.69
C GLY A 39 10.99 -3.11 -4.43
N ASP A 40 12.28 -3.11 -4.17
CA ASP A 40 12.88 -3.92 -3.10
C ASP A 40 12.37 -3.56 -1.69
N THR A 41 12.58 -4.47 -0.74
CA THR A 41 12.32 -4.20 0.68
C THR A 41 13.16 -3.02 1.15
N GLY A 42 12.56 -2.17 1.98
CA GLY A 42 13.23 -0.95 2.47
C GLY A 42 13.10 0.26 1.53
N CYS A 43 12.56 0.12 0.32
CA CYS A 43 12.36 1.28 -0.58
C CYS A 43 11.24 2.24 -0.12
N GLY A 44 10.44 1.85 0.88
CA GLY A 44 9.45 2.70 1.54
C GLY A 44 7.98 2.47 1.17
N LYS A 45 7.64 1.47 0.33
CA LYS A 45 6.26 1.20 -0.13
C LYS A 45 5.22 1.20 1.00
N SER A 46 5.38 0.29 1.96
CA SER A 46 4.41 0.00 3.03
C SER A 46 4.18 1.16 3.99
N THR A 47 5.15 2.08 4.11
CA THR A 47 5.02 3.27 4.96
C THR A 47 4.54 4.48 4.17
N GLN A 48 5.08 4.73 2.98
CA GLN A 48 4.86 5.99 2.26
C GLN A 48 3.65 5.98 1.33
N VAL A 49 3.38 4.88 0.61
CA VAL A 49 2.23 4.83 -0.34
C VAL A 49 0.90 5.13 0.37
N PRO A 50 0.58 4.54 1.55
CA PRO A 50 -0.62 4.91 2.29
C PRO A 50 -0.68 6.38 2.70
N GLN A 51 0.47 7.01 3.00
CA GLN A 51 0.56 8.43 3.36
C GLN A 51 0.29 9.32 2.15
N TYR A 52 0.84 8.98 0.98
CA TYR A 52 0.60 9.73 -0.24
C TYR A 52 -0.89 9.76 -0.60
N LEU A 53 -1.58 8.64 -0.40
CA LEU A 53 -3.03 8.56 -0.61
C LEU A 53 -3.79 9.44 0.38
N LEU A 54 -3.44 9.40 1.67
CA LEU A 54 -4.05 10.28 2.68
C LEU A 54 -3.84 11.77 2.34
N ASP A 55 -2.62 12.15 1.94
CA ASP A 55 -2.29 13.51 1.53
C ASP A 55 -3.09 13.96 0.29
N ALA A 56 -3.35 13.03 -0.63
CA ALA A 56 -4.13 13.27 -1.84
C ALA A 56 -5.65 13.27 -1.60
N GLY A 57 -6.10 13.11 -0.35
CA GLY A 57 -7.52 13.18 0.04
C GLY A 57 -8.27 11.86 0.01
N TYR A 58 -7.60 10.73 -0.27
CA TYR A 58 -8.21 9.42 -0.06
C TYR A 58 -8.37 9.17 1.44
N ASP A 59 -9.56 8.74 1.85
CA ASP A 59 -9.95 8.76 3.25
C ASP A 59 -10.62 7.45 3.73
N ARG A 60 -10.72 6.47 2.83
CA ARG A 60 -11.32 5.15 3.07
C ARG A 60 -10.36 4.06 2.58
N ILE A 61 -9.18 4.00 3.20
CA ILE A 61 -8.06 3.16 2.76
C ILE A 61 -7.92 1.94 3.68
N ALA A 62 -7.85 0.75 3.09
CA ALA A 62 -7.38 -0.47 3.75
C ALA A 62 -6.01 -0.87 3.19
N CYS A 63 -5.05 -1.18 4.04
CA CYS A 63 -3.75 -1.73 3.66
C CYS A 63 -3.57 -3.09 4.32
N THR A 64 -3.48 -4.16 3.53
CA THR A 64 -3.34 -5.50 4.07
C THR A 64 -1.90 -5.79 4.45
N GLN A 65 -1.73 -6.71 5.39
CA GLN A 65 -0.45 -7.32 5.73
C GLN A 65 -0.65 -8.81 5.99
N PRO A 66 0.25 -9.69 5.53
CA PRO A 66 0.17 -11.12 5.81
C PRO A 66 0.39 -11.42 7.30
N ARG A 67 1.19 -10.58 7.98
CA ARG A 67 1.58 -10.78 9.38
C ARG A 67 0.95 -9.77 10.33
N ARG A 68 0.43 -10.25 11.47
CA ARG A 68 -0.17 -9.42 12.55
C ARG A 68 0.77 -8.34 13.07
N ILE A 69 2.03 -8.72 13.33
CA ILE A 69 3.04 -7.81 13.89
C ILE A 69 3.36 -6.68 12.89
N ALA A 70 3.42 -7.00 11.59
CA ALA A 70 3.64 -6.00 10.54
C ALA A 70 2.48 -4.99 10.47
N ALA A 71 1.22 -5.46 10.53
CA ALA A 71 0.05 -4.56 10.56
C ALA A 71 0.09 -3.58 11.73
N ILE A 72 0.41 -4.05 12.94
CA ILE A 72 0.53 -3.19 14.13
C ILE A 72 1.70 -2.21 13.97
N ALA A 73 2.87 -2.71 13.56
CA ALA A 73 4.08 -1.91 13.46
C ALA A 73 3.93 -0.80 12.42
N LEU A 74 3.37 -1.10 11.24
CA LEU A 74 3.11 -0.12 10.19
C LEU A 74 2.08 0.93 10.62
N ALA A 75 0.98 0.52 11.26
CA ALA A 75 0.00 1.47 11.78
C ALA A 75 0.64 2.46 12.77
N ARG A 76 1.45 1.96 13.72
CA ARG A 76 2.17 2.80 14.69
C ARG A 76 3.19 3.71 14.01
N ARG A 77 3.95 3.16 13.06
CA ARG A 77 4.98 3.89 12.32
C ARG A 77 4.37 5.04 11.52
N VAL A 78 3.31 4.76 10.75
CA VAL A 78 2.63 5.75 9.92
C VAL A 78 1.87 6.76 10.77
N ALA A 79 1.27 6.35 11.90
CA ALA A 79 0.68 7.29 12.86
C ALA A 79 1.72 8.27 13.40
N TYR A 80 2.91 7.79 13.76
CA TYR A 80 4.01 8.62 14.23
C TYR A 80 4.53 9.57 13.14
N GLU A 81 4.77 9.06 11.92
CA GLU A 81 5.27 9.85 10.79
C GLU A 81 4.32 10.96 10.35
N THR A 82 3.01 10.75 10.51
CA THR A 82 1.96 11.72 10.13
C THR A 82 1.47 12.59 11.30
N LEU A 83 2.14 12.55 12.46
CA LEU A 83 1.72 13.27 13.68
C LEU A 83 0.32 12.88 14.21
N ASN A 84 -0.13 11.67 13.89
CA ASN A 84 -1.36 11.06 14.38
C ASN A 84 -1.11 10.01 15.48
N GLU A 85 0.03 10.05 16.18
CA GLU A 85 0.38 9.09 17.26
C GLU A 85 -0.68 9.01 18.37
N TYR A 86 -1.32 10.15 18.68
CA TYR A 86 -2.48 10.24 19.59
C TYR A 86 -3.79 10.48 18.86
N GLY A 87 -3.75 10.43 17.52
CA GLY A 87 -4.91 10.59 16.65
C GLY A 87 -5.61 9.25 16.41
N SER A 88 -6.80 9.33 15.82
CA SER A 88 -7.62 8.16 15.49
C SER A 88 -7.75 7.91 13.98
N LYS A 89 -7.02 8.67 13.17
CA LYS A 89 -7.05 8.61 11.70
C LYS A 89 -6.38 7.34 11.15
N ILE A 90 -5.35 6.84 11.82
CA ILE A 90 -4.62 5.64 11.42
C ILE A 90 -4.87 4.58 12.49
N ALA A 91 -5.28 3.40 12.05
CA ALA A 91 -5.58 2.29 12.95
C ALA A 91 -5.08 0.97 12.37
N TYR A 92 -5.12 -0.06 13.21
CA TYR A 92 -5.00 -1.43 12.77
C TYR A 92 -6.18 -2.27 13.24
N GLN A 93 -6.40 -3.38 12.55
CA GLN A 93 -7.33 -4.41 12.94
C GLN A 93 -6.77 -5.79 12.62
N ILE A 94 -6.54 -6.58 13.66
CA ILE A 94 -6.06 -7.96 13.59
C ILE A 94 -7.02 -8.87 14.37
N ARG A 95 -6.84 -10.18 14.26
CA ARG A 95 -7.67 -11.12 15.02
C ARG A 95 -7.57 -10.79 16.52
N PHE A 96 -8.74 -10.63 17.15
CA PHE A 96 -8.92 -10.30 18.57
C PHE A 96 -8.50 -8.89 19.02
N GLU A 97 -8.03 -8.02 18.13
CA GLU A 97 -7.56 -6.69 18.51
C GLU A 97 -7.84 -5.65 17.42
N LYS A 98 -8.45 -4.52 17.81
CA LYS A 98 -8.79 -3.44 16.89
C LYS A 98 -8.60 -2.08 17.57
N THR A 99 -8.07 -1.12 16.82
CA THR A 99 -7.97 0.30 17.23
C THR A 99 -8.82 1.22 16.35
N ARG A 100 -9.56 0.64 15.40
CA ARG A 100 -10.41 1.37 14.45
C ARG A 100 -11.56 2.11 15.15
N THR A 101 -11.81 3.34 14.71
CA THR A 101 -12.93 4.19 15.14
C THR A 101 -13.66 4.77 13.92
N SER A 102 -14.74 5.56 14.13
CA SER A 102 -15.41 6.30 13.05
C SER A 102 -14.53 7.37 12.39
N ARG A 103 -13.46 7.80 13.08
CA ARG A 103 -12.48 8.77 12.59
C ARG A 103 -11.33 8.13 11.80
N THR A 104 -11.24 6.81 11.75
CA THR A 104 -10.21 6.11 10.99
C THR A 104 -10.39 6.38 9.49
N ARG A 105 -9.27 6.65 8.82
CA ARG A 105 -9.15 6.92 7.38
C ARG A 105 -8.18 5.96 6.68
N LEU A 106 -7.18 5.48 7.42
CA LEU A 106 -6.26 4.43 7.00
C LEU A 106 -6.31 3.28 8.00
N LEU A 107 -6.65 2.09 7.52
CA LEU A 107 -6.69 0.87 8.32
C LEU A 107 -5.65 -0.14 7.82
N PHE A 108 -4.69 -0.48 8.68
CA PHE A 108 -3.84 -1.65 8.46
C PHE A 108 -4.56 -2.91 8.95
N VAL A 109 -4.71 -3.92 8.11
CA VAL A 109 -5.54 -5.09 8.42
C VAL A 109 -4.85 -6.38 7.99
N THR A 110 -5.05 -7.48 8.71
CA THR A 110 -4.59 -8.79 8.20
C THR A 110 -5.50 -9.27 7.07
N GLU A 111 -4.93 -9.91 6.06
CA GLU A 111 -5.66 -10.46 4.89
C GLU A 111 -6.88 -11.29 5.29
N GLY A 112 -6.70 -12.23 6.22
CA GLY A 112 -7.81 -13.08 6.71
C GLY A 112 -8.97 -12.31 7.36
N LEU A 113 -8.71 -11.12 7.93
CA LEU A 113 -9.79 -10.27 8.44
C LEU A 113 -10.46 -9.45 7.35
N LEU A 114 -9.75 -9.05 6.30
CA LEU A 114 -10.37 -8.39 5.15
C LEU A 114 -11.24 -9.39 4.38
N LEU A 115 -10.78 -10.64 4.22
CA LEU A 115 -11.60 -11.75 3.69
C LEU A 115 -12.88 -11.96 4.50
N ARG A 116 -12.78 -11.96 5.83
CA ARG A 116 -13.98 -12.04 6.69
C ARG A 116 -14.92 -10.84 6.51
N GLN A 117 -14.39 -9.64 6.26
CA GLN A 117 -15.21 -8.47 5.95
C GLN A 117 -15.93 -8.64 4.61
N LEU A 118 -15.23 -9.11 3.57
CA LEU A 118 -15.83 -9.44 2.26
C LEU A 118 -16.99 -10.43 2.39
N GLN A 119 -16.88 -11.44 3.26
CA GLN A 119 -17.97 -12.39 3.49
C GLN A 119 -19.25 -11.71 4.01
N SER A 120 -19.12 -10.68 4.84
CA SER A 120 -20.25 -9.94 5.42
C SER A 120 -20.71 -8.73 4.61
N ASP A 121 -19.79 -8.10 3.87
CA ASP A 121 -19.98 -6.92 3.05
C ASP A 121 -19.23 -7.18 1.72
N PRO A 122 -19.87 -7.90 0.77
CA PRO A 122 -19.24 -8.30 -0.49
C PRO A 122 -18.76 -7.14 -1.35
N GLU A 123 -19.33 -5.95 -1.15
CA GLU A 123 -18.97 -4.74 -1.88
C GLU A 123 -17.85 -3.95 -1.19
N LEU A 124 -17.53 -4.24 0.08
CA LEU A 124 -16.56 -3.49 0.89
C LEU A 124 -16.78 -1.97 0.81
N ASN A 125 -18.02 -1.51 0.92
CA ASN A 125 -18.41 -0.11 0.73
C ASN A 125 -17.66 0.89 1.64
N ARG A 126 -17.09 0.38 2.72
CA ARG A 126 -16.24 1.15 3.64
C ARG A 126 -14.93 1.62 3.01
N TYR A 127 -14.46 1.01 1.93
CA TYR A 127 -13.18 1.31 1.31
C TYR A 127 -13.38 1.83 -0.12
N ASN A 128 -12.58 2.84 -0.49
CA ASN A 128 -12.41 3.29 -1.86
C ASN A 128 -10.98 3.03 -2.38
N VAL A 129 -10.04 2.70 -1.48
CA VAL A 129 -8.72 2.19 -1.85
C VAL A 129 -8.39 0.97 -1.00
N ILE A 130 -7.99 -0.10 -1.67
CA ILE A 130 -7.43 -1.29 -1.03
C ILE A 130 -6.01 -1.47 -1.53
N ILE A 131 -5.08 -1.60 -0.60
CA ILE A 131 -3.68 -1.91 -0.87
C ILE A 131 -3.46 -3.35 -0.43
N LEU A 132 -3.09 -4.22 -1.37
CA LEU A 132 -2.51 -5.51 -1.06
C LEU A 132 -0.99 -5.34 -1.00
N ASP A 133 -0.45 -5.32 0.22
CA ASP A 133 1.00 -5.25 0.43
C ASP A 133 1.60 -6.65 0.55
N GLU A 134 2.90 -6.74 0.25
CA GLU A 134 3.67 -7.98 0.33
C GLU A 134 3.07 -9.14 -0.51
N ILE A 135 2.47 -8.86 -1.68
CA ILE A 135 1.80 -9.89 -2.52
C ILE A 135 2.74 -10.98 -3.06
N HIS A 136 4.04 -10.82 -2.85
CA HIS A 136 5.04 -11.82 -3.16
C HIS A 136 5.12 -12.92 -2.09
N GLU A 137 4.62 -12.67 -0.88
CA GLU A 137 4.45 -13.70 0.14
C GLU A 137 3.25 -14.58 -0.22
N ARG A 138 3.49 -15.56 -1.12
CA ARG A 138 2.48 -16.52 -1.59
C ARG A 138 1.88 -17.26 -0.41
N ASN A 139 0.68 -16.86 -0.05
CA ASN A 139 -0.09 -17.44 1.02
C ASN A 139 -1.56 -17.55 0.59
N LEU A 140 -2.26 -18.57 1.09
CA LEU A 140 -3.62 -18.89 0.65
C LEU A 140 -4.61 -17.74 0.85
N SER A 141 -4.46 -16.95 1.92
CA SER A 141 -5.36 -15.83 2.20
C SER A 141 -5.12 -14.69 1.21
N GLY A 142 -3.88 -14.34 0.94
CA GLY A 142 -3.49 -13.34 -0.05
C GLY A 142 -3.97 -13.70 -1.46
N ASP A 143 -3.74 -14.94 -1.91
CA ASP A 143 -4.14 -15.39 -3.24
C ASP A 143 -5.67 -15.39 -3.42
N PHE A 144 -6.41 -15.85 -2.41
CA PHE A 144 -7.88 -15.84 -2.46
C PHE A 144 -8.44 -14.41 -2.44
N LEU A 145 -7.84 -13.53 -1.63
CA LEU A 145 -8.21 -12.13 -1.56
C LEU A 145 -7.93 -11.41 -2.89
N LEU A 146 -6.81 -11.70 -3.55
CA LEU A 146 -6.46 -11.17 -4.86
C LEU A 146 -7.55 -11.50 -5.90
N GLY A 147 -8.03 -12.74 -5.91
CA GLY A 147 -9.10 -13.18 -6.80
C GLY A 147 -10.42 -12.46 -6.55
N LEU A 148 -10.87 -12.40 -5.29
CA LEU A 148 -12.10 -11.70 -4.93
C LEU A 148 -12.02 -10.20 -5.24
N LEU A 149 -10.87 -9.57 -5.01
CA LEU A 149 -10.69 -8.14 -5.29
C LEU A 149 -10.60 -7.84 -6.78
N ARG A 150 -10.10 -8.76 -7.62
CA ARG A 150 -10.18 -8.63 -9.08
C ARG A 150 -11.61 -8.56 -9.57
N ASP A 151 -12.48 -9.41 -9.05
CA ASP A 151 -13.90 -9.38 -9.43
C ASP A 151 -14.63 -8.18 -8.85
N LEU A 152 -14.23 -7.72 -7.65
CA LEU A 152 -14.81 -6.52 -7.04
C LEU A 152 -14.43 -5.24 -7.80
N VAL A 153 -13.15 -5.04 -8.14
CA VAL A 153 -12.68 -3.82 -8.83
C VAL A 153 -13.26 -3.69 -10.25
N ARG A 154 -13.62 -4.81 -10.89
CA ARG A 154 -14.35 -4.81 -12.17
C ARG A 154 -15.78 -4.27 -12.02
N ARG A 155 -16.45 -4.56 -10.89
CA ARG A 155 -17.84 -4.18 -10.62
C ARG A 155 -17.99 -2.82 -9.93
N ARG A 156 -16.97 -2.36 -9.19
CA ARG A 156 -16.94 -1.07 -8.49
C ARG A 156 -16.00 -0.08 -9.16
N ASP A 157 -16.56 0.89 -9.87
CA ASP A 157 -15.77 1.92 -10.57
C ASP A 157 -15.11 2.94 -9.65
N ASP A 158 -15.63 3.08 -8.43
CA ASP A 158 -15.09 3.97 -7.40
C ASP A 158 -13.96 3.34 -6.56
N LEU A 159 -13.71 2.04 -6.73
CA LEU A 159 -12.70 1.30 -5.98
C LEU A 159 -11.36 1.31 -6.72
N LYS A 160 -10.29 1.66 -6.01
CA LYS A 160 -8.91 1.50 -6.46
C LYS A 160 -8.21 0.36 -5.73
N LEU A 161 -7.49 -0.47 -6.47
CA LEU A 161 -6.68 -1.56 -5.98
C LEU A 161 -5.20 -1.28 -6.26
N ILE A 162 -4.38 -1.25 -5.21
CA ILE A 162 -2.94 -1.11 -5.32
C ILE A 162 -2.30 -2.42 -4.89
N LEU A 163 -1.42 -2.94 -5.74
CA LEU A 163 -0.67 -4.16 -5.51
C LEU A 163 0.78 -3.77 -5.22
N MET A 164 1.34 -4.13 -4.07
CA MET A 164 2.72 -3.82 -3.71
C MET A 164 3.54 -5.09 -3.53
N SER A 165 4.65 -5.19 -4.26
CA SER A 165 5.53 -6.37 -4.25
C SER A 165 7.00 -5.97 -4.09
N ALA A 166 7.76 -6.79 -3.36
CA ALA A 166 9.21 -6.69 -3.32
C ALA A 166 9.89 -7.33 -4.55
N THR A 167 9.21 -8.23 -5.25
CA THR A 167 9.82 -9.08 -6.30
C THR A 167 9.28 -8.77 -7.69
N ILE A 168 10.08 -9.14 -8.70
CA ILE A 168 9.96 -8.76 -10.13
C ILE A 168 9.03 -9.69 -10.94
N ASN A 169 8.30 -10.65 -10.35
CA ASN A 169 7.34 -11.46 -11.13
C ASN A 169 6.05 -10.66 -11.44
N LEU A 170 6.24 -9.55 -12.13
CA LEU A 170 5.25 -8.53 -12.47
C LEU A 170 4.38 -9.00 -13.63
N GLU A 171 4.95 -9.78 -14.55
CA GLU A 171 4.25 -10.34 -15.71
C GLU A 171 3.03 -11.17 -15.28
N LEU A 172 3.18 -12.00 -14.23
CA LEU A 172 2.07 -12.77 -13.70
C LEU A 172 0.90 -11.88 -13.26
N PHE A 173 1.19 -10.81 -12.51
CA PHE A 173 0.17 -9.90 -11.99
C PHE A 173 -0.39 -8.97 -13.08
N GLN A 174 0.43 -8.55 -14.04
CA GLN A 174 -0.02 -7.76 -15.20
C GLN A 174 -0.99 -8.56 -16.06
N ASN A 175 -0.64 -9.80 -16.41
CA ASN A 175 -1.51 -10.70 -17.16
C ASN A 175 -2.82 -10.98 -16.40
N TYR A 176 -2.73 -11.11 -15.07
CA TYR A 176 -3.90 -11.35 -14.25
C TYR A 176 -4.85 -10.14 -14.18
N PHE A 177 -4.33 -8.90 -14.24
CA PHE A 177 -5.11 -7.65 -14.17
C PHE A 177 -5.17 -6.88 -15.50
N GLU A 178 -5.12 -7.59 -16.64
CA GLU A 178 -5.33 -7.00 -17.98
C GLU A 178 -4.39 -5.82 -18.28
N ASP A 179 -3.08 -6.05 -18.20
CA ASP A 179 -2.03 -5.08 -18.54
C ASP A 179 -2.08 -3.79 -17.70
N THR A 180 -2.40 -3.94 -16.41
CA THR A 180 -2.35 -2.84 -15.44
C THR A 180 -0.98 -2.14 -15.44
N PRO A 181 -0.94 -0.79 -15.29
CA PRO A 181 0.33 -0.07 -15.20
C PRO A 181 1.19 -0.55 -14.04
N VAL A 182 2.51 -0.49 -14.25
CA VAL A 182 3.50 -0.89 -13.25
C VAL A 182 4.49 0.23 -12.99
N ILE A 183 4.58 0.66 -11.73
CA ILE A 183 5.59 1.59 -11.27
C ILE A 183 6.69 0.81 -10.58
N LYS A 184 7.90 0.83 -11.16
CA LYS A 184 9.09 0.19 -10.60
C LYS A 184 9.91 1.20 -9.79
N VAL A 185 10.34 0.78 -8.61
CA VAL A 185 11.05 1.57 -7.61
C VAL A 185 12.39 0.89 -7.36
N PHE A 186 13.45 1.46 -7.92
CA PHE A 186 14.80 0.94 -7.84
C PHE A 186 15.65 1.81 -6.91
N PHE A 187 16.60 1.20 -6.20
CA PHE A 187 17.67 1.94 -5.53
C PHE A 187 18.54 2.67 -6.56
N GLU A 188 19.05 3.87 -6.22
CA GLU A 188 19.88 4.69 -7.11
C GLU A 188 21.14 3.97 -7.60
N GLU A 189 21.77 3.14 -6.77
CA GLU A 189 22.94 2.33 -7.15
C GLU A 189 22.61 1.36 -8.30
N PHE A 190 21.40 0.79 -8.32
CA PHE A 190 20.94 -0.10 -9.38
C PHE A 190 20.53 0.66 -10.67
N LYS A 191 20.03 1.90 -10.51
CA LYS A 191 19.67 2.81 -11.61
C LYS A 191 20.90 3.18 -12.46
N MET A 192 22.08 3.29 -11.83
CA MET A 192 23.36 3.52 -12.51
C MET A 192 23.84 2.27 -13.28
N SER A 193 23.74 1.08 -12.68
CA SER A 193 24.11 -0.17 -13.35
C SER A 193 23.24 -0.46 -14.58
N LEU A 194 21.91 -0.23 -14.49
CA LEU A 194 21.01 -0.37 -15.64
C LEU A 194 21.36 0.61 -16.77
N LYS A 195 21.68 1.88 -16.45
CA LYS A 195 22.11 2.84 -17.47
C LYS A 195 23.38 2.39 -18.21
N ILE A 196 24.34 1.80 -17.50
CA ILE A 196 25.57 1.27 -18.12
C ILE A 196 25.24 0.08 -19.03
N LEU A 197 24.30 -0.79 -18.63
CA LEU A 197 23.92 -1.98 -19.40
C LEU A 197 23.15 -1.66 -20.70
N TYR A 198 22.51 -0.50 -20.80
CA TYR A 198 21.78 -0.04 -22.00
C TYR A 198 22.58 0.98 -22.84
N LEU A 199 23.83 1.28 -22.47
CA LEU A 199 24.75 2.15 -23.20
C LEU A 199 25.88 1.36 -23.90
N TYR A 200 25.77 0.03 -23.95
CA TYR A 200 26.58 -0.90 -24.73
C TYR A 200 25.67 -1.93 -25.42
#